data_AF-A0A2E1RJ64-F1
#
_entry.id   AF-A0A2E1RJ64-F1
#
_cell.length_a   1.000
_cell.length_b   1.000
_cell.length_c   1.000
_cell.angle_alpha   90.00
_cell.angle_beta   90.00
_cell.angle_gamma   90.00
#
_symmetry.space_group_name_H-M   'P 1'
#
loop_
_entity.id
_entity.type
_entity.pdbx_description
1 polymer ?
#
loop_
_entity_poly.entity_id
_entity_poly.type
_entity_poly.pdbx_seq_one_letter_code
_entity_poly.pdbx_strand_id
1 'polypeptide(L)'
;MSNNLFTFLIKIFLLLALFIQCSGGSDDNDLKGYLQEESIVPDYDNDPIYSKANARNLTSFWDIFVESAAMYGKDLSDITDVEFVSEADLAGGTAARALGSCHDYVKIQVDETVFRNLTLGEQLFLMYHEFGHDVFNASHDGGGLMAPNVRSVEYTLFQREVEDFFTGVDYIEWTDEECEI
;
A
#
# COMPACT_ATOMS: atom_id res chain seq x y z
N MET A 1 49.41 41.80 50.79
CA MET A 1 48.82 42.45 49.60
C MET A 1 47.58 41.66 49.20
N SER A 2 46.38 42.04 49.67
CA SER A 2 45.18 41.18 49.54
C SER A 2 43.83 41.90 49.45
N ASN A 3 43.76 43.24 49.38
CA ASN A 3 42.48 43.96 49.43
C ASN A 3 42.11 44.72 48.15
N ASN A 4 42.97 44.71 47.13
CA ASN A 4 42.73 45.42 45.86
C ASN A 4 42.27 44.52 44.70
N LEU A 5 42.41 43.19 44.83
CA LEU A 5 41.92 42.25 43.81
C LEU A 5 40.43 41.91 44.00
N PHE A 6 39.98 41.83 45.26
CA PHE A 6 38.60 41.51 45.62
C PHE A 6 37.62 42.64 45.27
N THR A 7 38.05 43.89 45.41
CA THR A 7 37.26 45.09 45.06
C THR A 7 37.17 45.32 43.54
N PHE A 8 38.10 44.80 42.74
CA PHE A 8 38.04 44.88 41.28
C PHE A 8 37.04 43.87 40.69
N LEU A 9 36.97 42.66 41.26
CA LEU A 9 36.03 41.61 40.84
C LEU A 9 34.56 41.94 41.19
N ILE A 10 34.31 42.58 42.33
CA ILE A 10 32.94 43.02 42.72
C ILE A 10 32.40 44.10 41.77
N LYS A 11 33.25 45.02 41.29
CA LYS A 11 32.83 46.07 40.35
C LYS A 11 32.51 45.53 38.96
N ILE A 12 33.18 44.46 38.51
CA ILE A 12 32.87 43.79 37.24
C ILE A 12 31.56 42.99 37.34
N PHE A 13 31.28 42.37 38.49
CA PHE A 13 30.04 41.64 38.69
C PHE A 13 28.79 42.55 38.81
N LEU A 14 28.95 43.78 39.30
CA LEU A 14 27.86 44.77 39.38
C LEU A 14 27.50 45.42 38.03
N LEU A 15 28.37 45.32 37.02
CA LEU A 15 28.14 45.85 35.67
C LEU A 15 27.42 44.87 34.73
N LEU A 16 27.35 43.58 35.07
CA LEU A 16 26.62 42.57 34.28
C LEU A 16 25.17 42.33 34.74
N ALA A 17 24.74 42.90 35.88
CA ALA A 17 23.40 42.67 36.42
C ALA A 17 22.33 43.66 35.91
N LEU A 18 22.67 44.60 35.02
CA LEU A 18 21.76 45.66 34.56
C LEU A 18 21.08 45.40 33.20
N PHE A 19 21.11 44.17 32.67
CA PHE A 19 20.41 43.84 31.41
C PHE A 19 19.30 42.78 31.55
N ILE A 20 18.77 42.57 32.76
CA ILE A 20 17.47 41.88 32.92
C ILE A 20 16.38 42.95 33.04
N GLN A 21 16.07 43.59 31.92
CA GLN A 21 14.81 44.29 31.71
C GLN A 21 14.17 43.69 30.46
N CYS A 22 13.48 42.57 30.65
CA CYS A 22 12.44 42.15 29.72
C CYS A 22 11.26 43.12 29.93
N SER A 23 11.11 44.09 29.04
CA SER A 23 9.96 44.99 29.05
C SER A 23 8.71 44.17 28.75
N GLY A 24 7.74 44.21 29.66
CA GLY A 24 6.37 43.84 29.31
C GLY A 24 5.89 44.74 28.18
N GLY A 25 5.74 44.16 27.00
CA GLY A 25 4.96 44.69 25.89
C GLY A 25 3.89 43.64 25.59
N SER A 26 2.66 43.94 25.97
CA SER A 26 1.48 43.23 25.49
C SER A 26 1.39 43.49 23.98
N ASP A 27 1.76 42.51 23.18
CA ASP A 27 1.31 42.42 21.80
C ASP A 27 0.79 41.01 21.60
N ASP A 28 -0.52 40.90 21.70
CA ASP A 28 -1.33 39.75 21.32
C ASP A 28 -1.22 39.56 19.80
N ASN A 29 -0.03 39.19 19.32
CA ASN A 29 0.15 38.71 17.95
C ASN A 29 -0.21 37.24 17.96
N ASP A 30 -1.50 37.00 17.76
CA ASP A 30 -2.09 35.91 17.00
C ASP A 30 -1.04 34.89 16.50
N LEU A 31 -0.59 34.01 17.41
CA LEU A 31 0.17 32.82 17.02
C LEU A 31 -0.86 31.87 16.43
N LYS A 32 -1.30 32.20 15.21
CA LYS A 32 -1.90 31.25 14.29
C LYS A 32 -0.85 30.16 14.13
N GLY A 33 -0.97 29.12 14.95
CA GLY A 33 -0.26 27.88 14.75
C GLY A 33 -0.56 27.46 13.32
N TYR A 34 0.42 27.62 12.44
CA TYR A 34 0.41 26.91 11.17
C TYR A 34 0.48 25.44 11.59
N LEU A 35 -0.69 24.79 11.61
CA LEU A 35 -0.77 23.35 11.54
C LEU A 35 0.01 22.99 10.28
N GLN A 36 1.22 22.50 10.48
CA GLN A 36 1.97 21.87 9.43
C GLN A 36 1.15 20.65 9.06
N GLU A 37 0.46 20.72 7.92
CA GLU A 37 -0.22 19.59 7.33
C GLU A 37 0.86 18.51 7.16
N GLU A 38 0.82 17.46 7.98
CA GLU A 38 1.67 16.29 7.76
C GLU A 38 1.35 15.81 6.36
N SER A 39 2.32 15.89 5.44
CA SER A 39 2.15 15.29 4.13
C SER A 39 2.12 13.79 4.35
N ILE A 40 0.92 13.22 4.36
CA ILE A 40 0.74 11.77 4.40
C ILE A 40 1.38 11.23 3.12
N VAL A 41 2.50 10.51 3.26
CA VAL A 41 3.12 9.82 2.13
C VAL A 41 2.20 8.66 1.75
N PRO A 42 1.72 8.59 0.50
CA PRO A 42 0.81 7.52 0.10
C PRO A 42 1.44 6.13 0.28
N ASP A 43 0.67 5.21 0.85
CA ASP A 43 0.99 3.79 1.03
C ASP A 43 -0.28 2.95 0.92
N TYR A 44 -0.17 1.62 1.07
CA TYR A 44 -1.33 0.73 1.00
C TYR A 44 -2.40 1.02 2.08
N ASP A 45 -2.00 1.48 3.26
CA ASP A 45 -2.89 1.66 4.41
C ASP A 45 -3.70 2.96 4.31
N ASN A 46 -3.22 3.95 3.55
CA ASN A 46 -3.87 5.25 3.37
C ASN A 46 -4.37 5.52 1.93
N ASP A 47 -4.13 4.60 0.99
CA ASP A 47 -4.65 4.66 -0.37
C ASP A 47 -6.18 4.47 -0.40
N PRO A 48 -6.95 5.31 -1.11
CA PRO A 48 -8.42 5.26 -1.10
C PRO A 48 -9.03 3.98 -1.69
N ILE A 49 -8.25 3.20 -2.44
CA ILE A 49 -8.65 1.92 -3.03
C ILE A 49 -8.10 0.79 -2.18
N TYR A 50 -6.78 0.71 -2.02
CA TYR A 50 -6.13 -0.46 -1.41
C TYR A 50 -6.39 -0.58 0.10
N SER A 51 -6.60 0.53 0.81
CA SER A 51 -6.92 0.50 2.24
C SER A 51 -8.26 -0.17 2.57
N LYS A 52 -9.12 -0.43 1.57
CA LYS A 52 -10.38 -1.14 1.73
C LYS A 52 -10.20 -2.66 1.87
N ALA A 53 -9.01 -3.18 1.59
CA ALA A 53 -8.74 -4.61 1.58
C ALA A 53 -8.91 -5.20 2.98
N ASN A 54 -9.56 -6.37 3.04
CA ASN A 54 -9.86 -7.05 4.28
C ASN A 54 -9.65 -8.55 4.11
N ALA A 55 -8.55 -9.07 4.68
CA ALA A 55 -8.20 -10.49 4.62
C ALA A 55 -9.22 -11.45 5.27
N ARG A 56 -10.23 -10.95 5.98
CA ARG A 56 -11.37 -11.73 6.50
C ARG A 56 -12.62 -11.63 5.63
N ASN A 57 -12.60 -10.79 4.60
CA ASN A 57 -13.66 -10.62 3.62
C ASN A 57 -13.02 -10.61 2.22
N LEU A 58 -12.80 -11.80 1.66
CA LEU A 58 -12.07 -11.95 0.38
C LEU A 58 -12.72 -11.18 -0.78
N THR A 59 -14.04 -10.98 -0.75
CA THR A 59 -14.77 -10.14 -1.71
C THR A 59 -14.24 -8.71 -1.77
N SER A 60 -13.68 -8.16 -0.67
CA SER A 60 -13.07 -6.83 -0.71
C SER A 60 -11.92 -6.72 -1.72
N PHE A 61 -11.18 -7.80 -1.98
CA PHE A 61 -10.11 -7.80 -2.98
C PHE A 61 -10.68 -7.77 -4.39
N TRP A 62 -11.79 -8.47 -4.64
CA TRP A 62 -12.49 -8.39 -5.92
C TRP A 62 -13.02 -6.97 -6.17
N ASP A 63 -13.68 -6.37 -5.18
CA ASP A 63 -14.22 -5.01 -5.30
C ASP A 63 -13.11 -3.99 -5.63
N ILE A 64 -11.96 -4.10 -4.98
CA ILE A 64 -10.77 -3.26 -5.23
C ILE A 64 -10.21 -3.52 -6.62
N PHE A 65 -10.11 -4.78 -7.05
CA PHE A 65 -9.63 -5.13 -8.40
C PHE A 65 -10.52 -4.52 -9.48
N VAL A 66 -11.85 -4.62 -9.34
CA VAL A 66 -12.82 -3.99 -10.25
C VAL A 66 -12.70 -2.47 -10.23
N GLU A 67 -12.56 -1.85 -9.06
CA GLU A 67 -12.37 -0.40 -8.92
C GLU A 67 -11.09 0.06 -9.62
N SER A 68 -9.97 -0.66 -9.44
CA SER A 68 -8.71 -0.38 -10.13
C SER A 68 -8.82 -0.60 -11.64
N ALA A 69 -9.45 -1.68 -12.10
CA ALA A 69 -9.67 -1.94 -13.52
C ALA A 69 -10.45 -0.80 -14.20
N ALA A 70 -11.48 -0.28 -13.53
CA ALA A 70 -12.29 0.83 -14.02
C ALA A 70 -11.49 2.13 -14.21
N MET A 71 -10.44 2.38 -13.40
CA MET A 71 -9.56 3.54 -13.59
C MET A 71 -8.83 3.53 -14.95
N TYR A 72 -8.62 2.34 -15.51
CA TYR A 72 -7.96 2.14 -16.81
C TYR A 72 -8.95 1.79 -17.93
N GLY A 73 -10.25 2.02 -17.71
CA GLY A 73 -11.29 1.82 -18.72
C GLY A 73 -11.63 0.35 -18.99
N LYS A 74 -11.29 -0.56 -18.07
CA LYS A 74 -11.71 -1.96 -18.14
C LYS A 74 -13.03 -2.12 -17.38
N ASP A 75 -14.07 -2.51 -18.09
CA ASP A 75 -15.38 -2.81 -17.50
C ASP A 75 -15.46 -4.31 -17.21
N LEU A 76 -15.57 -4.65 -15.92
CA LEU A 76 -15.69 -6.03 -15.44
C LEU A 76 -17.08 -6.33 -14.88
N SER A 77 -18.06 -5.44 -15.09
CA SER A 77 -19.41 -5.54 -14.50
C SER A 77 -20.22 -6.73 -15.00
N ASP A 78 -19.85 -7.30 -16.16
CA ASP A 78 -20.47 -8.50 -16.72
C ASP A 78 -20.03 -9.79 -16.01
N ILE A 79 -18.96 -9.75 -15.22
CA ILE A 79 -18.48 -10.92 -14.44
C ILE A 79 -19.25 -10.97 -13.13
N THR A 80 -20.28 -11.82 -13.08
CA THR A 80 -21.13 -11.98 -11.90
C THR A 80 -20.87 -13.23 -11.09
N ASP A 81 -20.22 -14.24 -11.69
CA ASP A 81 -19.89 -15.50 -11.02
C ASP A 81 -18.48 -15.40 -10.43
N VAL A 82 -18.42 -14.98 -9.16
CA VAL A 82 -17.18 -14.79 -8.41
C VAL A 82 -17.27 -15.61 -7.12
N GLU A 83 -16.45 -16.64 -7.03
CA GLU A 83 -16.42 -17.58 -5.90
C GLU A 83 -15.04 -17.60 -5.24
N PHE A 84 -15.04 -17.61 -3.90
CA PHE A 84 -13.85 -17.90 -3.10
C PHE A 84 -14.05 -19.22 -2.36
N VAL A 85 -13.14 -20.18 -2.60
CA VAL A 85 -13.18 -21.50 -1.96
C VAL A 85 -12.08 -21.59 -0.92
N SER A 86 -12.48 -21.76 0.34
CA SER A 86 -11.53 -21.95 1.46
C SER A 86 -11.01 -23.38 1.48
N GLU A 87 -9.70 -23.57 1.40
CA GLU A 87 -9.03 -24.86 1.51
C GLU A 87 -7.74 -24.73 2.31
N ALA A 88 -7.60 -25.53 3.36
CA ALA A 88 -6.38 -25.57 4.16
C ALA A 88 -5.33 -26.46 3.49
N ASP A 89 -4.05 -26.14 3.72
CA ASP A 89 -2.89 -26.94 3.32
C ASP A 89 -2.77 -27.10 1.79
N LEU A 90 -3.00 -26.02 1.05
CA LEU A 90 -2.75 -25.99 -0.38
C LEU A 90 -1.32 -26.45 -0.68
N ALA A 91 -1.20 -27.30 -1.70
CA ALA A 91 0.06 -27.94 -2.05
C ALA A 91 1.18 -26.91 -2.26
N GLY A 92 2.35 -27.16 -1.65
CA GLY A 92 3.50 -26.25 -1.74
C GLY A 92 3.45 -25.05 -0.81
N GLY A 93 2.44 -24.93 0.07
CA GLY A 93 2.30 -23.77 0.95
C GLY A 93 1.74 -22.53 0.23
N THR A 94 1.11 -22.75 -0.91
CA THR A 94 0.46 -21.70 -1.71
C THR A 94 -0.66 -21.04 -0.92
N ALA A 95 -0.72 -19.70 -0.93
CA ALA A 95 -1.73 -18.97 -0.19
C ALA A 95 -3.07 -18.85 -0.95
N ALA A 96 -3.02 -18.78 -2.28
CA ALA A 96 -4.20 -18.80 -3.14
C ALA A 96 -3.83 -19.34 -4.53
N ARG A 97 -4.82 -19.82 -5.29
CA ARG A 97 -4.69 -20.14 -6.71
C ARG A 97 -5.99 -19.91 -7.48
N ALA A 98 -5.87 -19.45 -8.70
CA ALA A 98 -6.90 -19.36 -9.72
C ALA A 98 -7.39 -20.74 -10.18
N LEU A 99 -8.70 -20.87 -10.38
CA LEU A 99 -9.38 -22.05 -10.95
C LEU A 99 -10.31 -21.68 -12.11
N GLY A 100 -10.50 -20.38 -12.40
CA GLY A 100 -11.40 -19.85 -13.43
C GLY A 100 -10.70 -19.49 -14.74
N SER A 101 -9.37 -19.59 -14.80
CA SER A 101 -8.59 -19.59 -16.03
C SER A 101 -9.29 -20.28 -17.20
N CYS A 102 -9.41 -19.58 -18.33
CA CYS A 102 -10.06 -20.06 -19.55
C CYS A 102 -11.56 -20.38 -19.41
N HIS A 103 -12.22 -19.84 -18.38
CA HIS A 103 -13.65 -19.90 -18.16
C HIS A 103 -14.27 -18.49 -18.03
N ASP A 104 -15.60 -18.41 -17.96
CA ASP A 104 -16.38 -17.18 -17.83
C ASP A 104 -16.73 -16.82 -16.38
N TYR A 105 -16.05 -17.45 -15.41
CA TYR A 105 -16.22 -17.24 -13.99
C TYR A 105 -14.88 -16.95 -13.31
N VAL A 106 -14.93 -16.26 -12.17
CA VAL A 106 -13.78 -16.09 -11.28
C VAL A 106 -13.94 -17.06 -10.12
N LYS A 107 -12.95 -17.90 -9.91
CA LYS A 107 -12.94 -18.89 -8.82
C LYS A 107 -11.55 -18.99 -8.22
N ILE A 108 -11.40 -18.40 -7.04
CA ILE A 108 -10.12 -18.40 -6.33
C ILE A 108 -10.19 -19.38 -5.17
N GLN A 109 -9.28 -20.34 -5.15
CA GLN A 109 -9.05 -21.20 -4.00
C GLN A 109 -8.04 -20.55 -3.06
N VAL A 110 -8.31 -20.50 -1.76
CA VAL A 110 -7.51 -19.74 -0.78
C VAL A 110 -7.26 -20.56 0.48
N ASP A 111 -6.00 -20.67 0.89
CA ASP A 111 -5.65 -21.01 2.27
C ASP A 111 -5.70 -19.74 3.11
N GLU A 112 -6.85 -19.50 3.73
CA GLU A 112 -7.07 -18.30 4.53
C GLU A 112 -6.10 -18.15 5.71
N THR A 113 -5.53 -19.25 6.21
CA THR A 113 -4.56 -19.17 7.32
C THR A 113 -3.24 -18.62 6.81
N VAL A 114 -2.75 -19.13 5.68
CA VAL A 114 -1.53 -18.61 5.05
C VAL A 114 -1.76 -17.19 4.55
N PHE A 115 -2.86 -16.95 3.84
CA PHE A 115 -3.20 -15.66 3.24
C PHE A 115 -3.26 -14.52 4.28
N ARG A 116 -3.93 -14.74 5.42
CA ARG A 116 -4.06 -13.72 6.48
C ARG A 116 -2.75 -13.37 7.18
N ASN A 117 -1.70 -14.18 7.02
CA ASN A 117 -0.37 -13.91 7.57
C ASN A 117 0.52 -13.10 6.63
N LEU A 118 0.10 -12.89 5.38
CA LEU A 118 0.78 -12.01 4.43
C LEU A 118 0.60 -10.54 4.81
N THR A 119 1.55 -9.69 4.41
CA THR A 119 1.38 -8.23 4.47
C THR A 119 0.29 -7.77 3.49
N LEU A 120 -0.29 -6.58 3.69
CA LEU A 120 -1.32 -6.05 2.79
C LEU A 120 -0.85 -6.00 1.33
N GLY A 121 0.39 -5.54 1.07
CA GLY A 121 0.96 -5.53 -0.27
C GLY A 121 1.08 -6.92 -0.90
N GLU A 122 1.47 -7.94 -0.12
CA GLU A 122 1.53 -9.33 -0.59
C GLU A 122 0.14 -9.92 -0.86
N GLN A 123 -0.85 -9.58 -0.02
CA GLN A 123 -2.25 -9.98 -0.22
C GLN A 123 -2.82 -9.39 -1.52
N LEU A 124 -2.58 -8.10 -1.75
CA LEU A 124 -3.00 -7.40 -2.97
C LEU A 124 -2.30 -7.97 -4.20
N PHE A 125 -0.96 -8.12 -4.15
CA PHE A 125 -0.20 -8.72 -5.24
C PHE A 125 -0.73 -10.10 -5.61
N LEU A 126 -0.88 -10.99 -4.62
CA LEU A 126 -1.40 -12.33 -4.86
C LEU A 126 -2.81 -12.31 -5.43
N MET A 127 -3.74 -11.55 -4.85
CA MET A 127 -5.10 -11.52 -5.36
C MET A 127 -5.18 -10.95 -6.78
N TYR A 128 -4.42 -9.90 -7.09
CA TYR A 128 -4.34 -9.34 -8.44
C TYR A 128 -3.75 -10.34 -9.42
N HIS A 129 -2.75 -11.12 -9.01
CA HIS A 129 -2.18 -12.21 -9.80
C HIS A 129 -3.23 -13.27 -10.13
N GLU A 130 -3.94 -13.78 -9.13
CA GLU A 130 -4.95 -14.83 -9.35
C GLU A 130 -6.16 -14.30 -10.15
N PHE A 131 -6.59 -13.06 -9.94
CA PHE A 131 -7.62 -12.45 -10.78
C PHE A 131 -7.12 -12.22 -12.21
N GLY A 132 -5.82 -11.95 -12.41
CA GLY A 132 -5.24 -11.82 -13.73
C GLY A 132 -5.39 -13.11 -14.56
N HIS A 133 -5.18 -14.26 -13.92
CA HIS A 133 -5.44 -15.57 -14.52
C HIS A 133 -6.91 -15.73 -14.90
N ASP A 134 -7.84 -15.51 -13.97
CA ASP A 134 -9.26 -15.80 -14.20
C ASP A 134 -9.95 -14.79 -15.12
N VAL A 135 -9.59 -13.50 -15.07
CA VAL A 135 -10.29 -12.43 -15.81
C VAL A 135 -9.69 -12.20 -17.19
N PHE A 136 -8.37 -12.27 -17.31
CA PHE A 136 -7.66 -11.92 -18.54
C PHE A 136 -6.97 -13.10 -19.20
N ASN A 137 -7.12 -14.32 -18.67
CA ASN A 137 -6.32 -15.48 -19.08
C ASN A 137 -4.82 -15.15 -19.08
N ALA A 138 -4.38 -14.29 -18.17
CA ALA A 138 -3.00 -13.82 -18.18
C ALA A 138 -2.07 -14.96 -17.77
N SER A 139 -1.02 -15.18 -18.55
CA SER A 139 0.01 -16.18 -18.30
C SER A 139 1.17 -15.61 -17.48
N HIS A 140 1.98 -16.49 -16.89
CA HIS A 140 3.22 -16.09 -16.20
C HIS A 140 4.31 -15.54 -17.13
N ASP A 141 4.12 -15.58 -18.45
CA ASP A 141 5.07 -15.00 -19.41
C ASP A 141 4.99 -13.47 -19.45
N GLY A 142 3.91 -12.87 -18.93
CA GLY A 142 3.68 -11.43 -18.91
C GLY A 142 4.67 -10.63 -18.06
N GLY A 143 5.12 -11.18 -16.92
CA GLY A 143 5.91 -10.42 -15.94
C GLY A 143 5.05 -9.65 -14.93
N GLY A 144 5.62 -8.63 -14.28
CA GLY A 144 4.90 -7.75 -13.34
C GLY A 144 4.06 -8.46 -12.28
N LEU A 145 2.74 -8.21 -12.35
CA LEU A 145 1.72 -8.87 -11.51
C LEU A 145 1.61 -10.36 -11.77
N MET A 146 1.93 -10.83 -12.99
CA MET A 146 1.92 -12.25 -13.36
C MET A 146 3.24 -12.97 -13.06
N ALA A 147 4.19 -12.33 -12.37
CA ALA A 147 5.37 -13.04 -11.89
C ALA A 147 4.96 -14.13 -10.86
N PRO A 148 5.45 -15.38 -10.98
CA PRO A 148 4.89 -16.55 -10.28
C PRO A 148 5.16 -16.60 -8.76
N ASN A 149 6.00 -15.71 -8.24
CA ASN A 149 6.32 -15.68 -6.83
C ASN A 149 5.62 -14.50 -6.16
N VAL A 150 4.81 -14.78 -5.14
CA VAL A 150 4.34 -13.75 -4.22
C VAL A 150 5.55 -13.02 -3.66
N ARG A 151 5.53 -11.68 -3.76
CA ARG A 151 6.61 -10.83 -3.29
C ARG A 151 6.02 -9.62 -2.60
N SER A 152 6.74 -9.14 -1.58
CA SER A 152 6.53 -7.79 -1.08
C SER A 152 6.92 -6.81 -2.20
N VAL A 153 5.96 -6.00 -2.61
CA VAL A 153 6.16 -4.96 -3.63
C VAL A 153 6.00 -3.61 -2.94
N GLU A 154 6.97 -2.73 -3.14
CA GLU A 154 6.86 -1.34 -2.71
C GLU A 154 5.63 -0.70 -3.35
N TYR A 155 4.87 0.09 -2.58
CA TYR A 155 3.58 0.65 -3.01
C TYR A 155 3.63 1.32 -4.39
N THR A 156 4.64 2.15 -4.65
CA THR A 156 4.79 2.85 -5.93
C THR A 156 5.11 1.91 -7.09
N LEU A 157 5.82 0.81 -6.83
CA LEU A 157 6.08 -0.22 -7.83
C LEU A 157 4.81 -1.01 -8.13
N PHE A 158 4.03 -1.36 -7.11
CA PHE A 158 2.76 -2.05 -7.29
C PHE A 158 1.79 -1.23 -8.13
N GLN A 159 1.66 0.08 -7.86
CA GLN A 159 0.82 0.97 -8.67
C GLN A 159 1.21 0.96 -10.15
N ARG A 160 2.51 0.99 -10.45
CA ARG A 160 3.00 0.90 -11.82
C ARG A 160 2.67 -0.43 -12.47
N GLU A 161 2.87 -1.54 -11.74
CA GLU A 161 2.54 -2.88 -12.27
C GLU A 161 1.03 -3.05 -12.51
N VAL A 162 0.19 -2.43 -11.67
CA VAL A 162 -1.26 -2.38 -11.88
C VAL A 162 -1.62 -1.58 -13.14
N GLU A 163 -0.99 -0.42 -13.35
CA GLU A 163 -1.15 0.38 -14.57
C GLU A 163 -0.71 -0.40 -15.82
N ASP A 164 0.49 -0.97 -15.79
CA ASP A 164 1.08 -1.72 -16.91
C ASP A 164 0.22 -2.96 -17.24
N PHE A 165 -0.30 -3.65 -16.23
CA PHE A 165 -1.21 -4.77 -16.43
C PHE A 165 -2.51 -4.34 -17.11
N PHE A 166 -3.26 -3.38 -16.55
CA PHE A 166 -4.55 -3.01 -17.12
C PHE A 166 -4.45 -2.27 -18.46
N THR A 167 -3.32 -1.64 -18.76
CA THR A 167 -3.07 -1.02 -20.07
C THR A 167 -2.56 -2.01 -21.12
N GLY A 168 -2.31 -3.28 -20.74
CA GLY A 168 -1.87 -4.34 -21.65
C GLY A 168 -0.39 -4.25 -22.02
N VAL A 169 0.42 -3.57 -21.21
CA VAL A 169 1.87 -3.44 -21.40
C VAL A 169 2.59 -4.71 -20.94
N ASP A 170 2.15 -5.30 -19.83
CA ASP A 170 2.93 -6.30 -19.07
C ASP A 170 2.13 -7.60 -18.79
N TYR A 171 1.17 -7.95 -19.66
CA TYR A 171 0.58 -9.29 -19.62
C TYR A 171 0.48 -9.94 -21.01
N ILE A 172 0.66 -11.26 -21.01
CA ILE A 172 0.54 -12.13 -22.18
C ILE A 172 -0.60 -13.09 -21.89
N GLU A 173 -1.61 -13.12 -22.75
CA GLU A 173 -2.73 -14.07 -22.64
C GLU A 173 -2.25 -15.49 -22.96
N TRP A 174 -2.78 -16.47 -22.24
CA TRP A 174 -2.65 -17.87 -22.63
C TRP A 174 -3.18 -18.09 -24.04
N THR A 175 -2.52 -19.02 -24.73
CA THR A 175 -2.99 -19.54 -26.00
C THR A 175 -4.17 -20.49 -25.80
N ASP A 176 -4.97 -20.67 -26.85
CA ASP A 176 -6.06 -21.67 -26.85
C ASP A 176 -5.56 -23.07 -26.45
N GLU A 177 -4.32 -23.43 -26.85
CA GLU A 177 -3.71 -24.72 -26.49
C GLU A 177 -3.44 -24.85 -24.99
N GLU A 178 -3.02 -23.77 -24.33
CA GLU A 178 -2.83 -23.74 -22.87
C GLU A 178 -4.15 -23.81 -22.10
N CYS A 179 -5.25 -23.35 -22.72
CA CYS A 179 -6.60 -23.47 -22.19
C CYS A 179 -7.23 -24.87 -22.35
N GLU A 180 -6.62 -25.76 -23.13
CA GLU A 180 -7.13 -27.12 -23.38
C GLU A 180 -6.50 -28.20 -22.48
N ILE A 181 -5.53 -27.84 -21.63
CA ILE A 181 -4.75 -28.75 -20.76
C ILE A 181 -5.40 -28.90 -19.37
#